data_AF-A0A0P7FS01-F1
#
_entry.id   AF-A0A0P7FS01-F1
#
_cell.length_a   1.000
_cell.length_b   1.000
_cell.length_c   1.000
_cell.angle_alpha   90.00
_cell.angle_beta   90.00
_cell.angle_gamma   90.00
#
_symmetry.space_group_name_H-M   'P 1'
#
loop_
_entity.id
_entity.type
_entity.pdbx_description
1 polymer ?
#
loop_
_entity_poly.entity_id
_entity_poly.type
_entity_poly.pdbx_seq_one_letter_code
_entity_poly.pdbx_strand_id
1 'polypeptide(L)'
;MATSTDSDDRSLLRTARGKLALTAGPSTIWLGLLLLAPLMFMVTVSFMSINEAYNIVWQPSLDNYGQLVGPGQPWDASFWNTSFMGSLLLSYQIAIVTTVLCFTLAFPLAYLLARKGGGCSRSSSSSCFSRFSPCIWCGPTRGC
;
A
#
# COMPACT_ATOMS: atom_id res chain seq x y z
N MET A 1 -6.67 41.63 15.57
CA MET A 1 -8.02 41.38 15.02
C MET A 1 -7.89 40.46 13.80
N ALA A 2 -7.62 39.16 13.99
CA ALA A 2 -7.40 38.21 12.87
C ALA A 2 -7.55 36.71 13.24
N THR A 3 -8.19 36.34 14.35
CA THR A 3 -8.16 34.96 14.87
C THR A 3 -9.47 34.17 14.73
N SER A 4 -10.55 34.76 14.21
CA SER A 4 -11.88 34.12 14.21
C SER A 4 -12.17 33.24 12.99
N THR A 5 -11.47 33.39 11.87
CA THR A 5 -11.75 32.64 10.63
C THR A 5 -11.12 31.24 10.61
N ASP A 6 -9.94 31.03 11.19
CA ASP A 6 -9.22 29.73 11.12
C ASP A 6 -9.94 28.58 11.87
N SER A 7 -10.61 28.88 12.98
CA SER A 7 -11.29 27.87 13.80
C SER A 7 -12.58 27.33 13.14
N ASP A 8 -13.28 28.17 12.40
CA ASP A 8 -14.53 27.80 11.73
C ASP A 8 -14.27 26.84 10.56
N ASP A 9 -13.28 27.16 9.71
CA ASP A 9 -12.87 26.32 8.58
C ASP A 9 -12.39 24.92 9.01
N ARG A 10 -11.59 24.84 10.09
CA ARG A 10 -11.11 23.55 10.64
C ARG A 10 -12.26 22.68 11.14
N SER A 11 -13.31 23.27 11.70
CA SER A 11 -14.48 22.56 12.20
C SER A 11 -15.38 22.03 11.07
N LEU A 12 -15.54 22.81 10.00
CA LEU A 12 -16.30 22.42 8.81
C LEU A 12 -15.59 21.30 8.04
N LEU A 13 -14.26 21.40 7.87
CA LEU A 13 -13.44 20.36 7.25
C LEU A 13 -13.47 19.04 8.04
N ARG A 14 -13.50 19.11 9.38
CA ARG A 14 -13.56 17.94 10.26
C ARG A 14 -14.94 17.27 10.21
N THR A 15 -16.02 18.04 10.06
CA THR A 15 -17.39 17.53 9.86
C THR A 15 -17.57 16.89 8.48
N ALA A 16 -17.04 17.50 7.42
CA ALA A 16 -17.08 16.93 6.07
C ALA A 16 -16.27 15.62 5.98
N ARG A 17 -15.04 15.61 6.52
CA ARG A 17 -14.22 14.39 6.62
C ARG A 17 -14.83 13.33 7.52
N GLY A 18 -15.50 13.74 8.62
CA GLY A 18 -16.23 12.83 9.50
C GLY A 18 -17.37 12.12 8.78
N LYS A 19 -18.13 12.82 7.94
CA LYS A 19 -19.18 12.21 7.10
C LYS A 19 -18.62 11.25 6.05
N LEU A 20 -17.48 11.58 5.41
CA LEU A 20 -16.80 10.65 4.50
C LEU A 20 -16.22 9.43 5.25
N ALA A 21 -15.65 9.62 6.43
CA ALA A 21 -15.12 8.53 7.25
C ALA A 21 -16.23 7.62 7.80
N LEU A 22 -17.44 8.15 8.05
CA LEU A 22 -18.59 7.36 8.48
C LEU A 22 -19.18 6.51 7.35
N THR A 23 -19.12 6.97 6.10
CA THR A 23 -19.61 6.19 4.94
C THR A 23 -18.54 5.28 4.34
N ALA A 24 -17.27 5.68 4.35
CA ALA A 24 -16.14 4.86 3.87
C ALA A 24 -15.51 4.00 4.98
N GLY A 25 -15.81 4.27 6.25
CA GLY A 25 -15.32 3.51 7.40
C GLY A 25 -15.73 2.03 7.37
N PRO A 26 -17.03 1.71 7.19
CA PRO A 26 -17.47 0.32 7.18
C PRO A 26 -16.84 -0.50 6.05
N SER A 27 -16.71 0.08 4.87
CA SER A 27 -16.09 -0.59 3.71
C SER A 27 -14.59 -0.76 3.89
N THR A 28 -13.88 0.23 4.42
CA THR A 28 -12.45 0.12 4.72
C THR A 28 -12.17 -0.88 5.84
N ILE A 29 -13.03 -0.98 6.85
CA ILE A 29 -12.95 -2.01 7.90
C ILE A 29 -13.13 -3.40 7.31
N TRP A 30 -14.15 -3.60 6.45
CA TRP A 30 -14.37 -4.89 5.79
C TRP A 30 -13.20 -5.30 4.88
N LEU A 31 -12.68 -4.36 4.09
CA LEU A 31 -11.49 -4.58 3.26
C LEU A 31 -10.26 -4.91 4.11
N GLY A 32 -10.05 -4.21 5.21
CA GLY A 32 -9.00 -4.50 6.17
C GLY A 32 -9.16 -5.89 6.76
N LEU A 33 -10.36 -6.27 7.20
CA LEU A 33 -10.62 -7.59 7.79
C LEU A 33 -10.38 -8.72 6.79
N LEU A 34 -10.82 -8.57 5.53
CA LEU A 34 -10.58 -9.55 4.47
C LEU A 34 -9.12 -9.66 4.07
N LEU A 35 -8.34 -8.58 4.19
CA LEU A 35 -6.90 -8.58 3.93
C LEU A 35 -6.12 -9.18 5.12
N LEU A 36 -6.49 -8.82 6.35
CA LEU A 36 -5.83 -9.29 7.56
C LEU A 36 -6.15 -10.76 7.85
N ALA A 37 -7.35 -11.25 7.52
CA ALA A 37 -7.75 -12.64 7.75
C ALA A 37 -6.76 -13.68 7.17
N PRO A 38 -6.39 -13.65 5.87
CA PRO A 38 -5.42 -14.59 5.31
C PRO A 38 -4.00 -14.36 5.84
N LEU A 39 -3.64 -13.13 6.17
CA LEU A 39 -2.34 -12.83 6.77
C LEU A 39 -2.22 -13.46 8.16
N MET A 40 -3.21 -13.28 9.02
CA MET A 40 -3.25 -13.90 10.36
C MET A 40 -3.29 -15.42 10.28
N PHE A 41 -3.99 -15.99 9.30
CA PHE A 41 -3.98 -17.42 9.03
C PHE A 41 -2.57 -17.93 8.68
N MET A 42 -1.87 -17.25 7.75
CA MET A 42 -0.49 -17.59 7.39
C MET A 42 0.46 -17.50 8.57
N VAL A 43 0.34 -16.46 9.41
CA VAL A 43 1.14 -16.33 10.63
C VAL A 43 0.88 -17.50 11.58
N THR A 44 -0.38 -17.86 11.80
CA THR A 44 -0.77 -18.95 12.72
C THR A 44 -0.21 -20.30 12.25
N VAL A 45 -0.34 -20.60 10.95
CA VAL A 45 0.20 -21.84 10.36
C VAL A 45 1.73 -21.87 10.41
N SER A 46 2.40 -20.71 10.28
CA SER A 46 3.87 -20.63 10.34
C SER A 46 4.46 -21.03 11.70
N PHE A 47 3.70 -20.91 12.79
CA PHE A 47 4.10 -21.36 14.13
C PHE A 47 3.67 -22.80 14.44
N MET A 48 2.97 -23.46 13.53
CA MET A 48 2.40 -24.77 13.77
C MET A 48 3.38 -25.86 13.33
N SER A 49 3.63 -26.84 14.20
CA SER A 49 4.57 -27.93 13.90
C SER A 49 3.92 -28.97 13.01
N ILE A 50 4.65 -29.43 11.99
CA ILE A 50 4.24 -30.51 11.10
C ILE A 50 5.03 -31.76 11.50
N ASN A 51 4.33 -32.84 11.87
CA ASN A 51 4.98 -34.13 12.15
C ASN A 51 5.40 -34.86 10.87
N GLU A 52 6.22 -35.90 10.99
CA GLU A 52 6.68 -36.77 9.88
C GLU A 52 5.53 -37.37 9.05
N ALA A 53 4.34 -37.52 9.64
CA ALA A 53 3.11 -37.97 8.98
C ALA A 53 2.28 -36.81 8.35
N TYR A 54 2.84 -35.60 8.23
CA TYR A 54 2.19 -34.38 7.75
C TYR A 54 0.91 -34.00 8.52
N ASN A 55 0.79 -34.43 9.78
CA ASN A 55 -0.33 -34.04 10.63
C ASN A 55 -0.01 -32.72 11.34
N ILE A 56 -0.99 -31.81 11.38
CA ILE A 56 -0.79 -30.48 11.92
C ILE A 56 -1.03 -30.54 13.44
N VAL A 57 0.05 -30.43 14.20
CA VAL A 57 0.03 -30.50 15.66
C VAL A 57 -0.17 -29.10 16.24
N TRP A 58 -1.23 -28.88 17.02
CA TRP A 58 -1.58 -27.59 17.63
C TRP A 58 -0.66 -27.19 18.80
N GLN A 59 0.62 -27.56 18.74
CA GLN A 59 1.66 -27.09 19.63
C GLN A 59 2.44 -25.97 18.93
N PRO A 60 2.46 -24.74 19.46
CA PRO A 60 3.25 -23.67 18.91
C PRO A 60 4.74 -24.02 19.01
N SER A 61 5.42 -24.10 17.87
CA SER A 61 6.84 -24.46 17.75
C SER A 61 7.57 -23.45 16.87
N LEU A 62 8.82 -23.13 17.26
CA LEU A 62 9.73 -22.27 16.50
C LEU A 62 10.71 -23.08 15.64
N ASP A 63 10.63 -24.41 15.68
CA ASP A 63 11.58 -25.31 15.01
C ASP A 63 11.56 -25.15 13.48
N ASN A 64 10.38 -24.88 12.90
CA ASN A 64 10.22 -24.61 11.46
C ASN A 64 11.12 -23.46 10.96
N TYR A 65 11.38 -22.45 11.80
CA TYR A 65 12.25 -21.33 11.44
C TYR A 65 13.73 -21.71 11.47
N GLY A 66 14.13 -22.68 12.30
CA GLY A 66 15.49 -23.20 12.34
C GLY A 66 15.91 -23.89 11.03
N GLN A 67 14.96 -24.55 10.36
CA GLN A 67 15.21 -25.20 9.08
C GLN A 67 15.45 -24.19 7.94
N LEU A 68 14.83 -22.99 8.02
CA LEU A 68 14.99 -21.92 7.04
C LEU A 68 16.39 -21.27 7.07
N VAL A 69 17.04 -21.25 8.24
CA VAL A 69 18.38 -20.69 8.42
C VAL A 69 19.51 -21.71 8.21
N GLY A 70 19.18 -22.99 8.06
CA GLY A 70 20.15 -24.07 7.92
C GLY A 70 20.95 -24.34 9.20
N PRO A 71 21.74 -25.42 9.26
CA PRO A 71 22.56 -25.77 10.44
C PRO A 71 23.76 -24.84 10.67
N GLY A 72 23.92 -23.79 9.86
CA GLY A 72 25.04 -22.85 9.95
C GLY A 72 24.77 -21.77 11.00
N GLN A 73 25.76 -21.50 11.85
CA GLN A 73 25.75 -20.29 12.67
C GLN A 73 25.65 -19.04 11.77
N PRO A 74 25.02 -17.93 12.23
CA PRO A 74 24.81 -16.73 11.42
C PRO A 74 26.10 -16.05 10.93
N TRP A 75 27.23 -16.37 11.57
CA TRP A 75 28.58 -15.89 11.23
C TRP A 75 29.30 -16.78 10.20
N ASP A 76 28.71 -17.92 9.82
CA ASP A 76 29.29 -18.86 8.86
C ASP A 76 28.87 -18.48 7.42
N ALA A 77 29.81 -18.54 6.49
CA ALA A 77 29.56 -18.29 5.06
C ALA A 77 28.52 -19.25 4.45
N SER A 78 28.27 -20.39 5.12
CA SER A 78 27.22 -21.34 4.78
C SER A 78 25.80 -20.76 4.88
N PHE A 79 25.54 -19.85 5.84
CA PHE A 79 24.22 -19.21 6.01
C PHE A 79 23.78 -18.42 4.75
N TRP A 80 24.73 -17.73 4.13
CA TRP A 80 24.50 -16.93 2.91
C TRP A 80 24.36 -17.76 1.64
N ASN A 81 24.77 -19.04 1.66
CA ASN A 81 24.66 -19.97 0.54
C ASN A 81 23.37 -20.82 0.55
N THR A 82 22.46 -20.58 1.50
CA THR A 82 21.18 -21.29 1.54
C THR A 82 20.28 -20.85 0.37
N SER A 83 19.53 -21.79 -0.22
CA SER A 83 18.63 -21.52 -1.35
C SER A 83 17.55 -20.47 -1.02
N PHE A 84 17.16 -20.38 0.26
CA PHE A 84 16.24 -19.37 0.75
C PHE A 84 16.85 -17.96 0.69
N MET A 85 18.06 -17.78 1.23
CA MET A 85 18.74 -16.48 1.21
C MET A 85 19.08 -16.04 -0.22
N GLY A 86 19.49 -16.98 -1.09
CA GLY A 86 19.74 -16.69 -2.51
C GLY A 86 18.50 -16.14 -3.22
N SER A 87 17.33 -16.75 -2.99
CA SER A 87 16.06 -16.30 -3.59
C SER A 87 15.59 -14.95 -3.05
N LEU A 88 15.77 -14.71 -1.74
CA LEU A 88 15.47 -13.42 -1.11
C LEU A 88 16.36 -12.32 -1.67
N LEU A 89 17.66 -12.57 -1.79
CA LEU A 89 18.60 -11.57 -2.26
C LEU A 89 18.38 -11.23 -3.73
N LEU A 90 18.08 -12.23 -4.57
CA LEU A 90 17.70 -12.02 -5.97
C LEU A 90 16.43 -11.15 -6.09
N SER A 91 15.39 -11.48 -5.31
CA SER A 91 14.13 -10.72 -5.33
C SER A 91 14.33 -9.28 -4.85
N TYR A 92 15.15 -9.09 -3.82
CA TYR A 92 15.49 -7.77 -3.30
C TYR A 92 16.27 -6.93 -4.31
N GLN A 93 17.23 -7.55 -5.02
CA GLN A 93 17.97 -6.89 -6.11
C GLN A 93 17.03 -6.42 -7.21
N ILE A 94 16.13 -7.30 -7.67
CA ILE A 94 15.16 -6.95 -8.72
C ILE A 94 14.23 -5.83 -8.23
N ALA A 95 13.77 -5.88 -6.99
CA ALA A 95 12.90 -4.87 -6.39
C ALA A 95 13.56 -3.48 -6.32
N ILE A 96 14.85 -3.41 -5.95
CA ILE A 96 15.60 -2.15 -5.95
C ILE A 96 15.76 -1.63 -7.37
N VAL A 97 16.20 -2.48 -8.30
CA VAL A 97 16.43 -2.10 -9.69
C VAL A 97 15.16 -1.54 -10.31
N THR A 98 14.02 -2.22 -10.14
CA THR A 98 12.74 -1.74 -10.68
C THR A 98 12.25 -0.46 -10.02
N THR A 99 12.45 -0.29 -8.70
CA THR A 99 12.06 0.93 -7.99
C THR A 99 12.86 2.15 -8.48
N VAL A 100 14.18 1.99 -8.60
CA VAL A 100 15.08 3.04 -9.10
C VAL A 100 14.77 3.35 -10.56
N LEU A 101 14.54 2.35 -11.39
CA LEU A 101 14.19 2.52 -12.80
C LEU A 101 12.86 3.26 -12.95
N CYS A 102 11.83 2.87 -12.18
CA CYS A 102 10.53 3.51 -12.18
C CYS A 102 10.63 5.00 -11.81
N PHE A 103 11.35 5.33 -10.73
CA PHE A 103 11.56 6.73 -10.36
C PHE A 103 12.35 7.47 -11.44
N THR A 104 13.45 6.90 -11.92
CA THR A 104 14.31 7.55 -12.91
C THR A 104 13.59 7.86 -14.22
N LEU A 105 12.58 7.07 -14.60
CA LEU A 105 11.76 7.33 -15.79
C LEU A 105 10.54 8.22 -15.50
N ALA A 106 9.89 8.05 -14.34
CA ALA A 106 8.70 8.82 -13.98
C ALA A 106 9.01 10.31 -13.73
N PHE A 107 10.11 10.62 -13.03
CA PHE A 107 10.52 12.00 -12.75
C PHE A 107 10.76 12.86 -14.01
N PRO A 108 11.58 12.43 -14.99
CA PRO A 108 11.80 13.23 -16.20
C PRO A 108 10.53 13.34 -17.05
N LEU A 109 9.70 12.29 -17.11
CA LEU A 109 8.43 12.34 -17.82
C LEU A 109 7.49 13.39 -17.19
N ALA A 110 7.33 13.38 -15.86
CA ALA A 110 6.54 14.37 -15.15
C ALA A 110 7.09 15.80 -15.34
N TYR A 111 8.41 15.96 -15.33
CA TYR A 111 9.08 17.24 -15.55
C TYR A 111 8.86 17.79 -16.97
N LEU A 112 8.94 16.94 -18.01
CA LEU A 112 8.66 17.33 -19.39
C LEU A 112 7.19 17.73 -19.57
N LEU A 113 6.25 17.00 -18.96
CA LEU A 113 4.83 17.35 -18.97
C LEU A 113 4.57 18.68 -18.26
N ALA A 114 5.15 18.89 -17.09
CA ALA A 114 5.00 20.15 -16.34
C ALA A 114 5.55 21.36 -17.11
N ARG A 115 6.68 21.19 -17.82
CA ARG A 115 7.30 22.27 -18.62
C ARG A 115 6.57 22.55 -19.92
N LYS A 116 6.05 21.52 -20.60
CA LYS A 116 5.21 21.70 -21.80
C LYS A 116 3.82 22.22 -21.48
N GLY A 117 3.37 22.13 -20.23
CA GLY A 117 2.15 22.77 -19.71
C GLY A 117 2.29 24.27 -19.40
N GLY A 118 3.47 24.87 -19.61
CA GLY A 118 3.78 26.29 -19.34
C GLY A 118 3.11 27.32 -20.27
N GLY A 119 2.00 26.96 -20.92
CA GLY A 119 1.28 27.82 -21.86
C GLY A 119 -0.21 27.54 -21.86
N CYS A 120 -0.85 27.50 -20.69
CA CYS A 120 -2.30 27.67 -20.64
C CYS A 120 -2.63 28.83 -19.72
N SER A 121 -3.08 29.91 -20.34
CA SER A 121 -3.68 31.07 -19.68
C SER A 121 -4.77 30.60 -18.72
N ARG A 122 -4.81 31.28 -17.58
CA ARG A 122 -5.69 31.06 -16.45
C ARG A 122 -7.17 31.20 -16.87
N SER A 123 -7.82 30.13 -17.32
CA SER A 123 -9.27 29.91 -17.17
C SER A 123 -9.66 28.47 -17.55
N SER A 124 -10.32 27.77 -16.62
CA SER A 124 -11.06 26.53 -16.87
C SER A 124 -10.24 25.26 -17.21
N SER A 125 -9.56 24.69 -16.21
CA SER A 125 -9.09 23.29 -16.23
C SER A 125 -9.67 22.51 -15.05
N SER A 126 -10.98 22.62 -14.83
CA SER A 126 -11.73 21.71 -13.97
C SER A 126 -12.49 20.64 -14.77
N SER A 127 -12.49 20.70 -16.11
CA SER A 127 -13.33 19.82 -16.95
C SER A 127 -12.62 18.63 -17.60
N CYS A 128 -11.28 18.57 -17.62
CA CYS A 128 -10.58 17.51 -18.38
C CYS A 128 -10.07 16.33 -17.52
N PHE A 129 -9.92 16.50 -16.19
CA PHE A 129 -9.70 15.39 -15.25
C PHE A 129 -11.03 14.79 -14.74
N SER A 130 -12.06 14.80 -15.59
CA SER A 130 -13.32 14.09 -15.33
C SER A 130 -13.60 13.02 -16.39
N ARG A 131 -12.73 12.86 -17.39
CA ARG A 131 -12.94 11.88 -18.48
C ARG A 131 -12.51 10.46 -18.14
N PHE A 132 -12.12 10.22 -16.89
CA PHE A 132 -11.90 8.89 -16.31
C PHE A 132 -12.69 8.72 -15.00
N SER A 133 -13.90 9.29 -14.94
CA SER A 133 -14.90 8.93 -13.94
C SER A 133 -16.22 8.72 -14.66
N PRO A 134 -16.87 7.53 -14.58
CA PRO A 134 -18.14 7.30 -15.24
C PRO A 134 -19.18 8.26 -14.67
N CYS A 135 -19.72 9.12 -15.54
CA CYS A 135 -20.80 10.05 -15.28
C CYS A 135 -22.03 9.31 -14.73
N ILE A 136 -22.17 9.24 -13.40
CA ILE A 136 -23.40 8.79 -12.72
C ILE A 136 -23.98 9.88 -11.82
N TRP A 137 -23.30 11.03 -11.67
CA TRP A 137 -23.65 12.03 -10.66
C TRP A 137 -23.62 13.46 -11.21
N CYS A 138 -24.44 13.73 -12.22
CA CYS A 138 -24.79 15.11 -12.57
C CYS A 138 -26.32 15.25 -12.46
N GLY A 139 -26.78 15.58 -11.25
CA GLY A 139 -28.17 15.90 -10.96
C GLY A 139 -28.57 17.30 -11.44
N PRO A 140 -29.87 17.57 -11.66
CA PRO A 140 -30.34 18.65 -12.50
C PRO A 140 -30.61 19.92 -11.68
N THR A 141 -29.59 20.67 -11.29
CA THR A 141 -29.80 22.06 -10.86
C THR A 141 -28.49 22.82 -10.98
N ARG A 142 -28.31 23.57 -12.08
CA ARG A 142 -27.99 25.01 -12.08
C ARG A 142 -28.31 25.56 -13.48
N GLY A 143 -29.42 26.28 -13.57
CA GLY A 143 -29.76 27.11 -14.71
C GLY A 143 -28.81 28.30 -14.85
N CYS A 144 -28.69 28.77 -16.08
CA CYS A 144 -28.50 30.19 -16.35
C CYS A 144 -29.83 30.93 -16.11
#